data_AF-A0A1W6DUQ1-F1
#
_entry.id   AF-A0A1W6DUQ1-F1
#
_cell.length_a   1.000
_cell.length_b   1.000
_cell.length_c   1.000
_cell.angle_alpha   90.00
_cell.angle_beta   90.00
_cell.angle_gamma   90.00
#
_symmetry.space_group_name_H-M   'P 1'
#
loop_
_entity.id
_entity.type
_entity.pdbx_description
1 polymer ?
#
loop_
_entity_poly.entity_id
_entity_poly.type
_entity_poly.pdbx_seq_one_letter_code
_entity_poly.pdbx_strand_id
1 'polypeptide(L)' 'MAFLWSFFSTVLYSVLGIVLLLVTLVVANKVFRLNLHRELVDEHNVAFGVMIAGLAVAIGLIIAGTISS' A
#
# COMPACT_ATOMS: atom_id res chain seq x y z
N MET A 1 -18.84 -12.74 21.53
CA MET A 1 -17.53 -12.12 21.83
C MET A 1 -16.52 -12.31 20.70
N ALA A 2 -16.33 -13.52 20.15
CA ALA A 2 -15.38 -13.77 19.06
C ALA A 2 -15.61 -12.89 17.79
N PHE A 3 -16.87 -12.69 17.39
CA PHE A 3 -17.22 -11.87 16.22
C PHE A 3 -16.73 -10.41 16.31
N LEU A 4 -16.86 -9.78 17.48
CA LEU A 4 -16.39 -8.41 17.70
C LEU A 4 -14.87 -8.30 17.57
N TRP A 5 -14.14 -9.33 18.00
CA TRP A 5 -12.69 -9.36 17.87
C TRP A 5 -12.24 -9.48 16.41
N SER A 6 -12.90 -10.36 15.64
CA SER A 6 -12.64 -10.51 14.20
C SER A 6 -12.97 -9.24 13.42
N PHE A 7 -14.06 -8.56 13.76
CA PHE A 7 -14.41 -7.30 13.13
C PHE A 7 -13.35 -6.21 13.40
N PHE A 8 -12.94 -6.08 14.66
CA PHE A 8 -11.93 -5.09 15.05
C PHE A 8 -10.56 -5.38 14.42
N SER A 9 -10.15 -6.64 14.34
CA SER A 9 -8.90 -7.02 13.69
C SER A 9 -8.95 -6.73 12.18
N THR A 10 -10.04 -7.05 11.49
CA THR A 10 -10.20 -6.70 10.06
C THR A 10 -10.06 -5.20 9.83
N VAL A 11 -10.76 -4.37 10.62
CA VAL A 11 -10.67 -2.91 10.50
C VAL A 11 -9.23 -2.43 10.75
N LEU A 12 -8.59 -2.93 11.80
CA LEU A 12 -7.21 -2.55 12.15
C LEU A 12 -6.23 -2.91 11.03
N TYR A 13 -6.31 -4.12 10.48
CA TYR A 13 -5.42 -4.57 9.40
C TYR A 13 -5.70 -3.85 8.07
N SER A 14 -6.95 -3.50 7.76
CA SER A 14 -7.27 -2.68 6.59
C SER A 14 -6.66 -1.27 6.69
N VAL A 15 -6.76 -0.63 7.86
CA VAL A 15 -6.14 0.69 8.09
C VAL A 15 -4.62 0.59 8.03
N LEU A 16 -4.03 -0.41 8.67
CA LEU A 16 -2.59 -0.66 8.61
C LEU A 16 -2.10 -0.86 7.16
N GLY A 17 -2.88 -1.53 6.33
CA GLY A 17 -2.56 -1.70 4.91
C GLY A 17 -2.47 -0.39 4.14
N ILE A 18 -3.45 0.50 4.34
CA ILE A 18 -3.46 1.82 3.70
C ILE A 18 -2.25 2.63 4.18
N VAL A 19 -1.98 2.63 5.48
CA VAL A 19 -0.82 3.33 6.06
C VAL A 19 0.49 2.77 5.48
N LEU A 20 0.63 1.44 5.42
CA LEU A 20 1.82 0.79 4.87
C LEU A 20 2.03 1.16 3.40
N LEU A 21 0.95 1.26 2.63
CA LEU A 21 1.00 1.66 1.21
C LEU A 21 1.50 3.09 1.07
N LEU A 22 0.94 4.03 1.83
CA LEU A 22 1.38 5.43 1.83
C LEU A 22 2.84 5.56 2.28
N VAL A 23 3.24 4.87 3.35
CA VAL A 23 4.63 4.87 3.84
C VAL A 23 5.57 4.32 2.78
N THR A 24 5.22 3.22 2.12
CA THR A 24 6.04 2.61 1.08
C THR A 24 6.23 3.55 -0.11
N LEU A 25 5.18 4.28 -0.53
CA LEU A 25 5.29 5.28 -1.58
C LEU A 25 6.20 6.45 -1.19
N VAL A 26 6.06 6.97 0.03
CA VAL A 26 6.92 8.06 0.53
C VAL A 26 8.38 7.61 0.65
N VAL A 27 8.61 6.40 1.17
CA VAL A 27 9.95 5.82 1.29
C VAL A 27 10.56 5.58 -0.09
N ALA A 28 9.82 4.98 -1.03
CA ALA A 28 10.28 4.79 -2.40
C ALA A 28 10.63 6.12 -3.06
N ASN A 29 9.78 7.15 -2.93
CA ASN A 29 10.04 8.49 -3.46
C ASN A 29 11.35 9.08 -2.91
N LYS A 30 11.59 8.92 -1.60
CA LYS A 30 12.79 9.45 -0.94
C LYS A 30 14.05 8.66 -1.26
N VAL A 31 13.98 7.33 -1.26
CA VAL A 31 15.12 6.42 -1.51
C VAL A 31 15.61 6.55 -2.94
N PHE A 32 14.69 6.50 -3.90
CA PHE A 32 15.02 6.59 -5.32
C PHE A 32 15.11 8.04 -5.83
N ARG A 33 14.91 9.04 -4.95
CA ARG A 33 14.88 10.48 -5.28
C ARG A 33 13.94 10.79 -6.45
N LEU A 34 12.81 10.08 -6.49
CA LEU A 34 11.81 10.24 -7.53
C LEU A 34 10.95 11.47 -7.21
N ASN A 35 10.33 12.03 -8.25
CA ASN A 35 9.29 13.03 -8.08
C ASN A 35 7.99 12.41 -8.56
N LEU A 36 7.40 11.51 -7.76
CA LEU A 36 6.18 10.77 -8.13
C LEU A 36 5.09 11.65 -8.76
N HIS A 37 4.83 12.83 -8.18
CA HIS A 37 3.87 13.76 -8.75
C HIS A 37 4.24 14.21 -10.16
N ARG A 38 5.49 14.60 -10.39
CA ARG A 38 5.97 15.02 -11.70
C ARG A 38 5.92 13.86 -12.70
N GLU A 39 6.45 12.70 -12.33
CA GLU A 39 6.46 11.56 -13.26
C GLU A 39 5.07 11.03 -13.61
N LEU A 40 4.13 10.96 -12.65
CA LEU A 40 2.77 10.49 -12.93
C LEU A 40 1.87 11.56 -13.55
N VAL A 41 1.87 12.78 -13.01
CA VAL A 41 0.93 13.84 -13.40
C VAL A 41 1.46 14.66 -14.57
N ASP A 42 2.73 15.05 -14.57
CA ASP A 42 3.26 15.95 -15.60
C ASP A 42 3.83 15.16 -16.80
N GLU A 43 4.56 14.07 -16.55
CA GLU A 43 5.20 13.27 -17.61
C GLU A 43 4.37 12.06 -18.04
N HIS A 44 3.23 11.78 -17.39
CA HIS A 44 2.33 10.66 -17.69
C HIS A 44 3.05 9.31 -17.82
N ASN A 45 4.04 9.08 -16.96
CA ASN A 45 4.87 7.90 -17.01
C ASN A 45 4.10 6.67 -16.49
N VAL A 46 3.62 5.85 -17.42
CA VAL A 46 2.87 4.61 -17.13
C VAL A 46 3.68 3.63 -16.28
N ALA A 47 5.01 3.60 -16.41
CA ALA A 47 5.85 2.70 -15.62
C ALA A 47 5.71 2.96 -14.11
N PHE A 48 5.56 4.22 -13.72
CA PHE A 48 5.29 4.60 -12.33
C PHE A 48 3.90 4.18 -11.87
N GLY A 49 2.88 4.30 -12.73
CA GLY A 49 1.55 3.78 -12.45
C GLY A 49 1.57 2.27 -12.19
N VAL A 50 2.28 1.51 -13.03
CA VAL A 50 2.44 0.06 -12.87
C VAL A 50 3.20 -0.29 -11.58
N MET A 51 4.25 0.47 -11.23
CA MET A 51 4.97 0.29 -9.97
C MET A 51 4.05 0.47 -8.74
N ILE A 52 3.24 1.53 -8.72
CA ILE A 52 2.28 1.78 -7.62
C ILE A 52 1.24 0.66 -7.54
N ALA A 53 0.71 0.21 -8.69
CA ALA A 53 -0.23 -0.90 -8.73
C ALA A 53 0.39 -2.19 -8.18
N GLY A 54 1.64 -2.50 -8.56
CA GLY A 54 2.36 -3.65 -8.04
C GLY A 54 2.60 -3.60 -6.53
N LEU A 55 2.97 -2.42 -6.00
CA LEU A 55 3.10 -2.21 -4.56
C LEU A 55 1.77 -2.40 -3.81
N ALA A 56 0.67 -1.90 -4.37
CA ALA A 56 -0.66 -2.07 -3.80
C ALA A 56 -1.06 -3.57 -3.71
N VAL A 57 -0.80 -4.33 -4.78
CA VAL A 57 -1.07 -5.78 -4.81
C VAL A 57 -0.20 -6.53 -3.78
N ALA A 58 1.10 -6.23 -3.73
CA ALA A 58 2.02 -6.88 -2.79
C ALA A 58 1.59 -6.67 -1.33
N ILE A 59 1.20 -5.44 -0.97
CA ILE A 59 0.70 -5.11 0.37
C ILE A 59 -0.62 -5.83 0.66
N GLY A 60 -1.53 -5.89 -0.31
CA GLY A 60 -2.77 -6.65 -0.19
C GLY A 60 -2.52 -8.14 0.13
N LEU A 61 -1.53 -8.75 -0.54
CA LEU A 61 -1.14 -10.14 -0.29
C LEU A 61 -0.52 -10.34 1.10
N ILE A 62 0.33 -9.43 1.56
CA ILE A 62 0.93 -9.49 2.90
C ILE A 62 -0.17 -9.47 3.97
N ILE A 63 -1.14 -8.56 3.83
CA ILE A 63 -2.26 -8.44 4.78
C ILE A 63 -3.16 -9.68 4.72
N ALA A 64 -3.47 -10.17 3.52
CA ALA A 64 -4.27 -11.38 3.35
C ALA A 64 -3.61 -12.59 4.05
N GLY A 65 -2.29 -12.76 3.92
CA GLY A 65 -1.54 -13.79 4.63
C GLY A 65 -1.54 -13.60 6.15
N THR A 66 -1.50 -12.35 6.62
CA THR A 66 -1.50 -12.02 8.05
C THR A 66 -2.87 -12.25 8.70
N ILE A 67 -3.97 -11.98 7.99
CA ILE A 67 -5.33 -12.22 8.49
C ILE A 67 -5.69 -13.72 8.45
N SER A 68 -5.14 -14.46 7.49
CA SER A 68 -5.41 -15.90 7.33
C SER A 68 -4.63 -16.80 8.29
N SER A 69 -3.65 -16.27 9.03
CA SER A 69 -2.81 -17.00 9.99
C SER A 69 -3.29 -16.78 11.42
#